data_AF-A0AAN7MK41-F1
#
_entry.id   AF-A0AAN7MK41-F1
#
_cell.length_a   1.000
_cell.length_b   1.000
_cell.length_c   1.000
_cell.angle_alpha   90.00
_cell.angle_beta   90.00
_cell.angle_gamma   90.00
#
_symmetry.space_group_name_H-M   'P 1'
#
loop_
_entity.id
_entity.type
_entity.pdbx_description
1 polymer ?
#
loop_
_entity_poly.entity_id
_entity_poly.type
_entity_poly.pdbx_seq_one_letter_code
_entity_poly.pdbx_strand_id
1 'polypeptide(L)'
;MAVLLPDIMETLQHANTDVKMKALVFLRNMMAHMKREEASLIALQLAEKLLPLFDDESSQVREVSISLFKDVMKTVRERSKKKMKKTVQRVLLPLFIRMNDQIKSVAKVQ
;
A
#
# COMPACT_ATOMS: atom_id res chain seq x y z
N MET A 1 13.74 -15.16 6.30
CA MET A 1 13.25 -13.80 5.97
C MET A 1 11.81 -13.53 6.40
N ALA A 2 10.98 -14.53 6.71
CA ALA A 2 9.57 -14.31 7.08
C ALA A 2 9.32 -13.87 8.53
N VAL A 3 10.32 -13.93 9.43
CA VAL A 3 10.12 -13.67 10.87
C VAL A 3 9.79 -12.20 11.17
N LEU A 4 10.48 -11.26 10.49
CA LEU A 4 10.31 -9.82 10.75
C LEU A 4 9.19 -9.17 9.94
N LEU A 5 8.62 -9.90 8.96
CA LEU A 5 7.65 -9.34 8.04
C LEU A 5 6.38 -8.81 8.73
N PRO A 6 5.77 -9.55 9.69
CA PRO A 6 4.61 -9.04 10.42
C PRO A 6 4.93 -7.75 11.17
N ASP A 7 6.05 -7.70 11.89
CA ASP A 7 6.45 -6.53 12.69
C ASP A 7 6.67 -5.29 11.81
N ILE A 8 7.28 -5.47 10.64
CA ILE A 8 7.49 -4.39 9.67
C ILE A 8 6.14 -3.92 9.10
N MET A 9 5.20 -4.82 8.83
CA MET A 9 3.85 -4.45 8.38
C MET A 9 3.06 -3.71 9.45
N GLU A 10 3.19 -4.08 10.72
CA GLU A 10 2.56 -3.38 11.85
C GLU A 10 3.20 -2.00 12.06
N THR A 11 4.52 -1.89 11.88
CA THR A 11 5.25 -0.61 11.97
C THR A 11 4.67 0.45 11.04
N LEU A 12 4.17 0.06 9.86
CA LEU A 12 3.52 0.98 8.92
C LEU A 12 2.33 1.74 9.55
N GLN A 13 1.60 1.13 10.47
CA GLN A 13 0.36 1.70 11.00
C GLN A 13 0.61 2.75 12.09
N HIS A 14 1.67 2.60 12.87
CA HIS A 14 1.86 3.34 14.12
C HIS A 14 3.12 4.21 14.16
N ALA A 15 4.07 3.98 13.25
CA ALA A 15 5.34 4.70 13.29
C ALA A 15 5.24 6.13 12.74
N ASN A 16 6.30 6.92 12.93
CA ASN A 16 6.41 8.24 12.30
C ASN A 16 6.77 8.13 10.80
N THR A 17 6.69 9.25 10.09
CA THR A 17 6.94 9.35 8.64
C THR A 17 8.26 8.74 8.19
N ASP A 18 9.37 9.03 8.88
CA ASP A 18 10.70 8.52 8.49
C ASP A 18 10.77 6.99 8.60
N VAL A 19 10.25 6.44 9.69
CA VAL A 19 10.21 5.00 9.92
C VAL A 19 9.27 4.31 8.91
N LYS A 20 8.09 4.88 8.63
CA LYS A 20 7.19 4.38 7.59
C LYS A 20 7.87 4.34 6.23
N MET A 21 8.58 5.39 5.85
CA MET A 21 9.31 5.46 4.58
C MET A 21 10.38 4.37 4.47
N LYS A 22 11.19 4.17 5.51
CA LYS A 22 12.19 3.09 5.55
C LYS A 22 11.54 1.70 5.45
N ALA A 23 10.44 1.48 6.15
CA ALA A 23 9.67 0.24 6.08
C ALA A 23 9.11 0.00 4.67
N LEU A 24 8.53 1.02 4.02
CA LEU A 24 8.01 0.92 2.65
C LEU A 24 9.11 0.58 1.64
N VAL A 25 10.27 1.22 1.73
CA VAL A 25 11.43 0.93 0.86
C VAL A 25 11.94 -0.49 1.09
N PHE A 26 12.05 -0.92 2.36
CA PHE A 26 12.44 -2.28 2.69
C PHE A 26 11.47 -3.30 2.08
N LEU A 27 10.16 -3.10 2.26
CA LEU A 27 9.12 -4.00 1.74
C LEU A 27 9.16 -4.08 0.21
N ARG A 28 9.38 -2.95 -0.49
CA ARG A 28 9.57 -2.90 -1.94
C ARG A 28 10.75 -3.77 -2.38
N ASN A 29 11.91 -3.55 -1.78
CA ASN A 29 13.13 -4.28 -2.13
C ASN A 29 12.97 -5.77 -1.84
N MET A 30 12.41 -6.11 -0.68
CA MET A 30 12.12 -7.49 -0.30
C MET A 30 11.20 -8.17 -1.33
N MET A 31 10.10 -7.54 -1.72
CA MET A 31 9.18 -8.07 -2.74
C MET A 31 9.88 -8.28 -4.10
N ALA A 32 10.82 -7.42 -4.47
CA ALA A 32 11.57 -7.53 -5.73
C ALA A 32 12.57 -8.70 -5.73
N HIS A 33 13.10 -9.08 -4.56
CA HIS A 33 14.08 -10.16 -4.40
C HIS A 33 13.45 -11.51 -4.04
N MET A 34 12.15 -11.56 -3.77
CA MET A 34 11.43 -12.81 -3.46
C MET A 34 11.12 -13.61 -4.73
N LYS A 35 11.15 -14.93 -4.60
CA LYS A 35 10.59 -15.81 -5.65
C LYS A 35 9.12 -15.46 -5.85
N ARG A 36 8.66 -15.49 -7.10
CA ARG A 36 7.28 -15.13 -7.46
C ARG A 36 6.20 -15.85 -6.65
N GLU A 37 6.44 -17.12 -6.31
CA GLU A 37 5.51 -17.91 -5.49
C GLU A 37 5.38 -17.35 -4.06
N GLU A 38 6.51 -17.10 -3.40
CA GLU A 38 6.57 -16.51 -2.06
C GLU A 38 6.00 -15.08 -2.05
N ALA A 39 6.41 -14.27 -3.01
CA ALA A 39 5.92 -12.90 -3.18
C ALA A 39 4.39 -12.88 -3.35
N SER A 40 3.83 -13.80 -4.14
CA SER A 40 2.37 -13.87 -4.35
C SER A 40 1.59 -14.24 -3.09
N LEU A 41 2.18 -14.95 -2.11
CA LEU A 41 1.52 -15.28 -0.85
C LEU A 41 1.45 -14.03 0.05
N ILE A 42 2.54 -13.26 0.08
CA ILE A 42 2.68 -12.06 0.91
C ILE A 42 1.94 -10.86 0.31
N ALA A 43 1.84 -10.80 -1.01
CA ALA A 43 1.28 -9.67 -1.76
C ALA A 43 -0.13 -9.27 -1.29
N LEU A 44 -1.00 -10.24 -0.99
CA LEU A 44 -2.36 -9.94 -0.52
C LEU A 44 -2.36 -9.26 0.86
N GLN A 45 -1.56 -9.77 1.80
CA GLN A 45 -1.46 -9.21 3.15
C GLN A 45 -0.85 -7.81 3.11
N LEU A 46 0.23 -7.64 2.35
CA LEU A 46 0.87 -6.35 2.18
C LEU A 46 -0.09 -5.34 1.54
N ALA A 47 -0.84 -5.74 0.51
CA ALA A 47 -1.83 -4.87 -0.14
C ALA A 47 -2.87 -4.35 0.85
N GLU A 48 -3.36 -5.18 1.77
CA GLU A 48 -4.32 -4.75 2.80
C GLU A 48 -3.68 -3.79 3.82
N LYS A 49 -2.43 -4.01 4.20
CA LYS A 49 -1.70 -3.14 5.15
C LYS A 49 -1.29 -1.79 4.56
N LEU A 50 -1.18 -1.68 3.24
CA LEU A 50 -0.88 -0.42 2.56
C LEU A 50 -2.10 0.52 2.48
N LEU A 51 -3.32 0.02 2.58
CA LEU A 51 -4.52 0.82 2.35
C LEU A 51 -4.68 2.01 3.29
N PRO A 52 -4.46 1.87 4.62
CA PRO A 52 -4.58 3.00 5.53
C PRO A 52 -3.56 4.11 5.23
N LEU A 53 -2.42 3.77 4.62
CA LEU A 53 -1.37 4.74 4.28
C LEU A 53 -1.75 5.63 3.10
N PHE A 54 -2.81 5.29 2.37
CA PHE A 54 -3.23 6.08 1.25
C PHE A 54 -3.74 7.43 1.72
N ASP A 55 -4.28 7.52 2.93
CA ASP A 55 -4.75 8.74 3.59
C ASP A 55 -3.81 9.24 4.68
N ASP A 56 -2.53 8.80 4.66
CA ASP A 56 -1.51 9.31 5.57
C ASP A 56 -1.33 10.83 5.41
N GLU A 57 -1.01 11.55 6.49
CA GLU A 57 -0.79 12.99 6.49
C GLU A 57 0.36 13.40 5.54
N SER A 58 1.40 12.57 5.46
CA SER A 58 2.57 12.80 4.61
C SER A 58 2.29 12.44 3.15
N SER A 59 2.44 13.42 2.24
CA SER A 59 2.32 13.18 0.79
C SER A 59 3.28 12.11 0.29
N GLN A 60 4.51 12.10 0.80
CA GLN A 60 5.52 11.13 0.41
C GLN A 60 5.11 9.70 0.79
N VAL A 61 4.59 9.50 2.01
CA VAL A 61 4.13 8.18 2.46
C VAL A 61 2.97 7.68 1.59
N ARG A 62 2.03 8.57 1.24
CA ARG A 62 0.93 8.24 0.32
C ARG A 62 1.43 7.82 -1.05
N GLU A 63 2.28 8.63 -1.68
CA GLU A 63 2.78 8.36 -3.03
C GLU A 63 3.55 7.04 -3.10
N VAL A 64 4.43 6.81 -2.13
CA VAL A 64 5.25 5.59 -2.07
C VAL A 64 4.39 4.35 -1.80
N SER A 65 3.42 4.44 -0.89
CA SER A 65 2.52 3.33 -0.57
C SER A 65 1.60 2.96 -1.74
N ILE A 66 1.04 3.95 -2.44
CA ILE A 66 0.23 3.75 -3.66
C ILE A 66 1.08 3.12 -4.77
N SER A 67 2.30 3.62 -4.98
CA SER A 67 3.24 3.07 -5.95
C SER A 67 3.59 1.62 -5.62
N LEU A 68 3.87 1.31 -4.35
CA LEU A 68 4.16 -0.06 -3.93
C LEU A 68 2.93 -0.97 -4.08
N PHE A 69 1.74 -0.50 -3.76
CA PHE A 69 0.50 -1.26 -3.94
C PHE A 69 0.31 -1.65 -5.42
N LYS A 70 0.61 -0.75 -6.36
CA LYS A 70 0.61 -1.05 -7.80
C LYS A 70 1.57 -2.18 -8.15
N ASP A 71 2.77 -2.19 -7.58
CA ASP A 71 3.75 -3.24 -7.83
C ASP A 71 3.30 -4.57 -7.23
N VAL A 72 2.80 -4.55 -5.99
CA VAL A 72 2.26 -5.72 -5.28
C VAL A 72 1.11 -6.35 -6.07
N MET A 73 0.19 -5.57 -6.65
CA MET A 73 -0.91 -6.08 -7.47
C MET A 73 -0.42 -6.92 -8.68
N LYS A 74 0.70 -6.53 -9.29
CA LYS A 74 1.27 -7.26 -10.45
C LYS A 74 1.91 -8.59 -10.07
N THR A 75 2.29 -8.75 -8.80
CA THR A 75 2.96 -9.98 -8.31
C THR A 75 1.98 -11.13 -8.04
N VAL A 76 0.68 -10.85 -7.90
CA VAL A 76 -0.34 -11.83 -7.52
C VAL A 76 -0.61 -12.85 -8.63
N ARG A 77 -0.60 -14.15 -8.30
CA ARG A 77 -1.00 -15.25 -9.20
C ARG A 77 -2.49 -15.18 -9.57
N GLU A 78 -2.84 -15.74 -10.72
CA GLU A 78 -4.23 -15.82 -11.23
C GLU A 78 -5.25 -16.29 -10.18
N ARG A 79 -4.92 -17.37 -9.43
CA ARG A 79 -5.77 -17.92 -8.36
C ARG A 79 -6.15 -16.92 -7.27
N SER A 80 -5.28 -15.94 -7.04
CA SER A 80 -5.43 -14.91 -6.00
C SER A 80 -5.95 -13.58 -6.56
N LYS A 81 -6.04 -13.42 -7.89
CA LYS A 81 -6.54 -12.19 -8.53
C LYS A 81 -7.98 -11.86 -8.15
N LYS A 82 -8.84 -12.86 -7.92
CA LYS A 82 -10.22 -12.61 -7.49
C LYS A 82 -10.29 -11.92 -6.13
N LYS A 83 -9.44 -12.31 -5.18
CA LYS A 83 -9.31 -11.65 -3.88
C LYS A 83 -8.71 -10.26 -4.03
N MET A 84 -7.62 -10.15 -4.80
CA MET A 84 -6.99 -8.85 -5.08
C MET A 84 -7.97 -7.87 -5.73
N LYS A 85 -8.81 -8.30 -6.68
CA LYS A 85 -9.84 -7.45 -7.30
C LYS A 85 -10.80 -6.86 -6.27
N LYS A 86 -11.23 -7.65 -5.28
CA LYS A 86 -12.08 -7.15 -4.18
C LYS A 86 -11.34 -6.12 -3.34
N THR A 87 -10.08 -6.37 -3.01
CA THR A 87 -9.23 -5.42 -2.28
C THR A 87 -9.10 -4.12 -3.07
N VAL A 88 -8.78 -4.18 -4.36
CA VAL A 88 -8.69 -3.00 -5.24
C VAL A 88 -10.00 -2.23 -5.31
N GLN A 89 -11.15 -2.91 -5.47
CA GLN A 89 -12.46 -2.25 -5.50
C GLN A 89 -12.75 -1.47 -4.21
N ARG A 90 -12.39 -2.02 -3.04
CA ARG A 90 -12.54 -1.32 -1.75
C ARG A 90 -11.68 -0.07 -1.63
N VAL A 91 -10.61 0.00 -2.42
CA VAL A 91 -9.56 1.03 -2.33
C VAL A 91 -9.78 2.13 -3.34
N LEU A 92 -10.18 1.76 -4.55
CA LEU A 92 -10.49 2.72 -5.61
C LEU A 92 -11.63 3.65 -5.21
N LEU A 93 -12.61 3.17 -4.43
CA LEU A 93 -13.74 4.00 -4.02
C LEU A 93 -13.32 5.16 -3.10
N PRO A 94 -12.63 4.94 -1.95
CA PRO A 94 -12.10 6.03 -1.12
C PRO A 94 -11.14 6.95 -1.87
N LEU A 95 -10.21 6.39 -2.66
CA LEU A 95 -9.28 7.19 -3.45
C LEU A 95 -9.98 8.10 -4.45
N PHE A 96 -11.02 7.60 -5.13
CA PHE A 96 -11.81 8.37 -6.08
C PHE A 96 -12.59 9.50 -5.40
N ILE A 97 -13.22 9.21 -4.25
CA ILE A 97 -13.93 10.23 -3.45
C ILE A 97 -12.94 11.33 -3.03
N ARG A 98 -11.80 10.95 -2.49
CA ARG A 98 -10.78 11.90 -2.05
C ARG A 98 -10.23 12.75 -3.19
N MET A 99 -9.96 12.15 -4.34
CA MET A 99 -9.47 12.90 -5.50
C MET A 99 -10.47 14.01 -5.89
N ASN A 100 -11.77 13.74 -5.79
CA ASN A 100 -12.82 14.74 -6.01
C ASN A 100 -12.89 15.80 -4.88
N ASP A 101 -12.67 15.42 -3.63
CA ASP A 101 -12.69 16.35 -2.50
C ASP A 101 -11.48 17.30 -2.50
N GLN A 102 -10.30 16.82 -2.88
CA GLN A 102 -9.11 17.65 -3.05
C GLN A 102 -9.26 18.66 -4.20
N ILE A 103 -9.94 18.28 -5.30
CA ILE A 103 -10.27 19.20 -6.40
C ILE A 103 -11.23 20.30 -5.92
N LYS A 104 -12.17 20.00 -5.02
CA LYS A 104 -13.08 20.99 -4.42
C LYS A 104 -12.42 21.88 -3.38
N SER A 105 -11.37 21.41 -2.70
CA SER A 105 -10.62 22.19 -1.70
C SER A 105 -9.78 23.34 -2.29
N VAL A 106 -9.62 23.41 -3.61
CA VAL A 106 -8.98 24.57 -4.28
C VAL A 106 -9.95 25.76 -4.39
N ALA A 107 -11.24 25.57 -4.11
CA ALA A 107 -12.29 26.60 -4.13
C ALA A 107 -12.72 27.07 -2.72
N LYS A 108 -11.82 27.05 -1.74
CA LYS A 108 -12.05 27.75 -0.46
C LYS A 108 -11.23 29.03 -0.44
N VAL A 109 -11.85 30.08 -0.97
CA VAL A 109 -11.61 31.46 -0.55
C VAL A 109 -12.65 31.76 0.52
N GLN A 110 -12.21 32.03 1.74
CA GLN A 110 -12.91 32.95 2.63
C GLN A 110 -11.90 33.63 3.54
#